data_AF-A0A7R5KRD4-F1
#
_entry.id   AF-A0A7R5KRD4-F1
#
_cell.length_a   1.000
_cell.length_b   1.000
_cell.length_c   1.000
_cell.angle_alpha   90.00
_cell.angle_beta   90.00
_cell.angle_gamma   90.00
#
_symmetry.space_group_name_H-M   'P 1'
#
loop_
_entity.id
_entity.type
_entity.pdbx_description
1 polymer ?
#
loop_
_entity_poly.entity_id
_entity_poly.type
_entity_poly.pdbx_seq_one_letter_code
_entity_poly.pdbx_strand_id
1 'polypeptide(L)'
;MGPGGRWVRAAHTALSAALTLGLLLHRTDLREQEERGELLQPLIFVLLVLCSVLLYFKVSLMDPGFVKPEEEAKAGEAEGQGLVIPQATGDVKLRRCGYCLVKPMRARHCQLCQHCVRRYDHHCPWIENCVGERNHPLFIAYLAVQLVVLLWGGHVAWSGLYFQQSWEWLKYNIFLLLSFLLIVIFTTVVLLLLVSHLYLISCNTTTWEFTSHHRISYLRHSELENPFDQGIILNLWRFFCSRHLTAWEQIYFHRNSEPV
;
A
#
# COMPACT_ATOMS: atom_id res chain seq x y z
N MET A 1 8.60 4.11 -17.18
CA MET A 1 8.88 4.81 -15.91
C MET A 1 9.27 6.24 -16.23
N GLY A 2 8.50 7.22 -15.73
CA GLY A 2 8.85 8.63 -15.88
C GLY A 2 10.08 9.02 -15.04
N PRO A 3 10.69 10.19 -15.31
CA PRO A 3 11.83 10.69 -14.52
C PRO A 3 11.51 10.89 -13.03
N GLY A 4 10.26 11.21 -12.66
CA GLY A 4 9.83 11.38 -11.25
C GLY A 4 10.02 10.13 -10.39
N GLY A 5 9.71 8.95 -10.93
CA GLY A 5 9.87 7.66 -10.25
C GLY A 5 11.30 7.34 -9.81
N ARG A 6 12.33 7.88 -10.48
CA ARG A 6 13.73 7.67 -10.07
C ARG A 6 14.09 8.54 -8.87
N TRP A 7 13.62 9.78 -8.85
CA TRP A 7 13.89 10.74 -7.77
C TRP A 7 13.24 10.33 -6.45
N VAL A 8 11.99 9.88 -6.48
CA VAL A 8 11.30 9.44 -5.25
C VAL A 8 11.99 8.25 -4.60
N ARG A 9 12.36 7.24 -5.40
CA ARG A 9 13.09 6.05 -4.90
C ARG A 9 14.48 6.40 -4.38
N ALA A 10 15.21 7.29 -5.06
CA ALA A 10 16.50 7.78 -4.60
C ALA A 10 16.39 8.55 -3.29
N ALA A 11 15.44 9.48 -3.18
CA ALA A 11 15.19 10.26 -1.97
C ALA A 11 14.81 9.38 -0.79
N HIS A 12 13.91 8.40 -0.98
CA HIS A 12 13.55 7.42 0.04
C HIS A 12 14.78 6.65 0.54
N THR A 13 15.56 6.09 -0.39
CA THR A 13 16.75 5.28 -0.05
C THR A 13 17.81 6.11 0.67
N ALA A 14 18.08 7.33 0.18
CA ALA A 14 19.04 8.25 0.80
C ALA A 14 18.60 8.65 2.21
N LEU A 15 17.32 8.96 2.42
CA LEU A 15 16.79 9.31 3.73
C LEU A 15 16.87 8.14 4.71
N SER A 16 16.45 6.93 4.30
CA SER A 16 16.57 5.73 5.12
C SER A 16 18.01 5.46 5.51
N ALA A 17 18.94 5.52 4.54
CA ALA A 17 20.36 5.32 4.82
C ALA A 17 20.91 6.39 5.78
N ALA A 18 20.62 7.67 5.54
CA ALA A 18 21.12 8.78 6.36
C ALA A 18 20.62 8.68 7.80
N LEU A 19 19.34 8.37 8.02
CA LEU A 19 18.80 8.18 9.37
C LEU A 19 19.42 6.97 10.06
N THR A 20 19.51 5.81 9.40
CA THR A 20 20.10 4.60 9.97
C THR A 20 21.58 4.80 10.31
N LEU A 21 22.37 5.34 9.38
CA LEU A 21 23.78 5.67 9.61
C LEU A 21 23.92 6.67 10.76
N GLY A 22 23.08 7.72 10.78
CA GLY A 22 23.09 8.70 11.84
C GLY A 22 22.85 8.11 13.22
N LEU A 23 21.88 7.20 13.35
CA LEU A 23 21.57 6.50 14.61
C LEU A 23 22.66 5.54 15.04
N LEU A 24 23.34 4.87 14.09
CA LEU A 24 24.45 3.97 14.38
C LEU A 24 25.77 4.71 14.70
N LEU A 25 25.95 5.95 14.20
CA LEU A 25 27.17 6.73 14.42
C LEU A 25 27.11 7.62 15.67
N HIS A 26 25.90 7.99 16.13
CA HIS A 26 25.74 8.70 17.40
C HIS A 26 25.84 7.74 18.58
N ARG A 27 26.14 8.28 19.77
CA ARG A 27 26.13 7.52 21.04
C ARG A 27 24.70 7.15 21.44
N THR A 28 24.11 6.20 20.73
CA THR A 28 22.82 5.58 21.03
C THR A 28 23.05 4.21 21.66
N ASP A 29 22.02 3.60 22.25
CA ASP A 29 22.13 2.25 22.83
C ASP A 29 22.67 1.22 21.83
N LEU A 30 22.28 1.32 20.55
CA LEU A 30 22.79 0.43 19.49
C LEU A 30 24.29 0.60 19.28
N ARG A 31 24.79 1.83 19.33
CA ARG A 31 26.22 2.10 19.19
C ARG A 31 26.99 1.61 20.41
N GLU A 32 26.48 1.82 21.61
CA GLU A 32 27.13 1.33 22.82
C GLU A 32 27.18 -0.20 22.86
N GLN A 33 26.11 -0.88 22.41
CA GLN A 33 26.10 -2.33 22.25
C GLN A 33 27.14 -2.81 21.23
N GLU A 34 27.27 -2.14 20.09
CA GLU A 34 28.31 -2.43 19.10
C GLU A 34 29.71 -2.30 19.70
N GLU A 35 29.97 -1.22 20.46
CA GLU A 35 31.26 -0.98 21.14
C GLU A 35 31.56 -2.03 22.23
N ARG A 36 30.53 -2.62 22.84
CA ARG A 36 30.66 -3.75 23.78
C ARG A 36 30.79 -5.11 23.09
N GLY A 37 30.63 -5.19 21.77
CA GLY A 37 30.63 -6.45 21.00
C GLY A 37 29.28 -7.17 20.96
N GLU A 38 28.21 -6.57 21.46
CA GLU A 38 26.84 -7.10 21.49
C GLU A 38 26.12 -6.85 20.14
N LEU A 39 26.56 -7.51 19.07
CA LEU A 39 26.12 -7.18 17.69
C LEU A 39 24.70 -7.61 17.33
N LEU A 40 24.01 -8.40 18.16
CA LEU A 40 22.72 -8.98 17.82
C LEU A 40 21.65 -7.92 17.51
N GLN A 41 21.46 -6.94 18.39
CA GLN A 41 20.44 -5.91 18.21
C GLN A 41 20.76 -4.94 17.06
N PRO A 42 22.00 -4.42 16.92
CA PRO A 42 22.39 -3.62 15.75
C PRO A 42 22.16 -4.36 14.42
N LEU A 43 22.52 -5.66 14.35
CA LEU A 43 22.32 -6.46 13.14
C LEU A 43 20.83 -6.66 12.83
N ILE A 44 20.00 -6.96 13.84
CA ILE A 44 18.54 -7.08 13.64
C ILE A 44 17.95 -5.75 13.15
N PHE A 45 18.36 -4.62 13.74
CA PHE A 45 17.87 -3.31 13.32
C PHE A 45 18.23 -3.00 11.87
N VAL A 46 19.50 -3.24 11.46
CA VAL A 46 19.94 -3.06 10.08
C VAL A 46 19.20 -3.99 9.12
N LEU A 47 19.04 -5.27 9.48
CA LEU A 47 18.28 -6.23 8.67
C LEU A 47 16.81 -5.82 8.51
N LEU A 48 16.20 -5.25 9.55
CA LEU A 48 14.82 -4.76 9.51
C LEU A 48 14.70 -3.54 8.58
N VAL A 49 15.65 -2.60 8.64
CA VAL A 49 15.71 -1.46 7.71
C VAL A 49 15.87 -1.95 6.27
N LEU A 50 16.79 -2.89 6.03
CA LEU A 50 17.00 -3.48 4.71
C LEU A 50 15.73 -4.19 4.19
N CYS A 51 15.04 -4.94 5.05
CA CYS A 51 13.76 -5.57 4.73
C CYS A 51 12.72 -4.52 4.31
N SER A 52 12.61 -3.41 5.06
CA SER A 52 11.69 -2.32 4.71
C SER A 52 12.01 -1.70 3.35
N VAL A 53 13.29 -1.42 3.08
CA VAL A 53 13.74 -0.87 1.78
C VAL A 53 13.45 -1.86 0.64
N LEU A 54 13.69 -3.16 0.84
CA LEU A 54 13.37 -4.19 -0.16
C LEU A 54 11.87 -4.29 -0.43
N LEU A 55 11.04 -4.20 0.60
CA LEU A 55 9.58 -4.15 0.47
C LEU A 55 9.12 -2.89 -0.27
N TYR A 56 9.69 -1.73 0.05
CA TYR A 56 9.45 -0.48 -0.67
C TYR A 56 9.71 -0.64 -2.17
N PHE A 57 10.89 -1.15 -2.54
CA PHE A 57 11.23 -1.38 -3.94
C PHE A 57 10.27 -2.37 -4.59
N LYS A 58 9.97 -3.48 -3.90
CA LYS A 58 9.02 -4.49 -4.40
C LYS A 58 7.67 -3.86 -4.73
N VAL A 59 7.05 -3.12 -3.82
CA VAL A 59 5.73 -2.50 -4.05
C VAL A 59 5.81 -1.40 -5.11
N SER A 60 6.89 -0.61 -5.12
CA SER A 60 7.09 0.48 -6.11
C SER A 60 7.33 0.00 -7.54
N LEU A 61 7.82 -1.23 -7.73
CA LEU A 61 8.17 -1.79 -9.03
C LEU A 61 7.20 -2.88 -9.50
N MET A 62 6.40 -3.44 -8.59
CA MET A 62 5.47 -4.50 -8.90
C MET A 62 4.28 -4.02 -9.73
N ASP A 63 3.87 -4.83 -10.70
CA ASP A 63 2.60 -4.64 -11.40
C ASP A 63 1.43 -4.67 -10.39
N PRO A 64 0.67 -3.56 -10.24
CA PRO A 64 -0.45 -3.48 -9.32
C PRO A 64 -1.66 -4.32 -9.75
N GLY A 65 -1.63 -4.89 -10.96
CA GLY A 65 -2.76 -5.54 -11.60
C GLY A 65 -3.28 -4.71 -12.77
N PHE A 66 -2.39 -4.27 -13.66
CA PHE A 66 -2.81 -3.65 -14.91
C PHE A 66 -3.66 -4.63 -15.72
N VAL A 67 -4.79 -4.14 -16.24
CA VAL A 67 -5.61 -4.90 -17.18
C VAL A 67 -4.81 -5.06 -18.46
N LYS A 68 -4.64 -6.30 -18.90
CA LYS A 68 -3.80 -6.61 -20.07
C LYS A 68 -4.59 -6.45 -21.37
N PRO A 69 -3.95 -6.05 -22.48
CA PRO A 69 -4.59 -5.96 -23.80
C PRO A 69 -5.24 -7.27 -24.27
N GLU A 70 -4.71 -8.43 -23.86
CA GLU A 70 -5.29 -9.74 -24.18
C GLU A 70 -6.62 -9.99 -23.45
N GLU A 71 -6.75 -9.52 -22.20
CA GLU A 71 -8.02 -9.56 -21.45
C GLU A 71 -9.02 -8.58 -22.08
N GLU A 72 -8.53 -7.44 -22.58
CA GLU A 72 -9.32 -6.45 -23.32
C GLU A 72 -9.81 -7.02 -24.66
N ALA A 73 -8.94 -7.69 -25.41
CA ALA A 73 -9.23 -8.31 -26.72
C ALA A 73 -10.20 -9.48 -26.58
N LYS A 74 -9.97 -10.42 -25.64
CA LYS A 74 -10.87 -11.54 -25.40
C LYS A 74 -12.27 -11.08 -25.00
N ALA A 75 -12.37 -10.03 -24.19
CA ALA A 75 -13.65 -9.51 -23.78
C ALA A 75 -14.34 -8.72 -24.92
N GLY A 76 -13.56 -8.03 -25.78
CA GLY A 76 -14.07 -7.40 -27.00
C GLY A 76 -14.53 -8.41 -28.08
N GLU A 77 -13.82 -9.53 -28.24
CA GLU A 77 -14.17 -10.61 -29.16
C GLU A 77 -15.42 -11.38 -28.70
N ALA A 78 -15.53 -11.69 -27.40
CA ALA A 78 -16.73 -12.31 -26.83
C ALA A 78 -17.98 -11.44 -27.05
N GLU A 79 -17.85 -10.11 -26.94
CA GLU A 79 -18.93 -9.15 -27.18
C GLU A 79 -19.25 -9.04 -28.70
N GLY A 80 -18.24 -9.00 -29.57
CA GLY A 80 -18.39 -8.89 -31.02
C GLY A 80 -18.93 -10.15 -31.71
N GLN A 81 -18.74 -11.32 -31.12
CA GLN A 81 -19.25 -12.59 -31.65
C GLN A 81 -20.68 -12.92 -31.16
N GLY A 82 -21.30 -12.06 -30.34
CA GLY A 82 -22.61 -12.36 -29.72
C GLY A 82 -22.60 -13.64 -28.88
N LEU A 83 -21.41 -14.16 -28.56
CA LEU A 83 -21.20 -15.34 -27.74
C LEU A 83 -21.50 -14.94 -26.30
N VAL A 84 -22.77 -15.12 -25.95
CA VAL A 84 -23.22 -15.17 -24.56
C VAL A 84 -22.33 -16.18 -23.85
N ILE A 85 -21.36 -15.69 -23.08
CA ILE A 85 -20.66 -16.51 -22.10
C ILE A 85 -21.75 -17.24 -21.30
N PRO A 86 -21.70 -18.58 -21.13
CA PRO A 86 -22.79 -19.35 -20.56
C PRO A 86 -23.34 -18.68 -19.30
N GLN A 87 -24.65 -18.42 -19.36
CA GLN A 87 -25.43 -17.61 -18.45
C GLN A 87 -25.03 -17.77 -16.98
N ALA A 88 -24.34 -16.76 -16.45
CA ALA A 88 -24.60 -16.29 -15.10
C ALA A 88 -25.56 -15.10 -15.26
N THR A 89 -26.80 -15.33 -14.87
CA THR A 89 -27.94 -14.40 -14.73
C THR A 89 -27.58 -12.91 -14.68
N GLY A 90 -28.07 -12.14 -15.66
CA GLY A 90 -28.19 -10.67 -15.61
C GLY A 90 -27.17 -9.90 -16.46
N ASP A 91 -27.61 -9.48 -17.64
CA ASP A 91 -27.17 -8.32 -18.44
C ASP A 91 -25.76 -7.75 -18.10
N VAL A 92 -24.69 -8.52 -18.35
CA VAL A 92 -23.30 -8.08 -18.12
C VAL A 92 -22.92 -7.09 -19.22
N LYS A 93 -23.38 -5.84 -19.11
CA LYS A 93 -22.79 -4.75 -19.91
C LYS A 93 -21.35 -4.57 -19.46
N LEU A 94 -20.42 -5.00 -20.30
CA LEU A 94 -19.00 -4.76 -20.11
C LEU A 94 -18.78 -3.27 -19.88
N ARG A 95 -18.27 -2.88 -18.71
CA ARG A 95 -18.00 -1.48 -18.46
C ARG A 95 -16.80 -1.08 -19.30
N ARG A 96 -16.91 0.06 -19.99
CA ARG A 96 -15.86 0.52 -20.90
C ARG A 96 -14.98 1.59 -20.27
N CYS A 97 -13.72 1.61 -20.71
CA CYS A 97 -12.80 2.71 -20.47
C CYS A 97 -12.60 3.45 -21.80
N GLY A 98 -12.70 4.79 -21.79
CA GLY A 98 -12.44 5.59 -23.00
C GLY A 98 -11.00 5.51 -23.52
N TYR A 99 -10.08 4.93 -22.75
CA TYR A 99 -8.66 4.76 -23.10
C TYR A 99 -8.28 3.29 -23.34
N CYS A 100 -8.72 2.38 -22.45
CA CYS A 100 -8.30 0.97 -22.44
C CYS A 100 -9.40 0.00 -22.93
N LEU A 101 -10.51 0.50 -23.48
CA LEU A 101 -11.67 -0.26 -23.98
C LEU A 101 -12.46 -1.05 -22.91
N VAL A 102 -11.84 -1.95 -22.16
CA VAL A 102 -12.48 -2.82 -21.15
C VAL A 102 -12.13 -2.38 -19.74
N LYS A 103 -13.11 -2.42 -18.84
CA LYS A 103 -12.98 -2.05 -17.43
C LYS A 103 -13.65 -3.11 -16.55
N PRO A 104 -12.89 -4.13 -16.09
CA PRO A 104 -13.39 -5.13 -15.15
C PRO A 104 -14.04 -4.52 -13.91
N MET A 105 -14.82 -5.30 -13.19
CA MET A 105 -15.44 -4.88 -11.95
C MET A 105 -14.37 -4.39 -10.95
N ARG A 106 -14.68 -3.31 -10.23
CA ARG A 106 -13.74 -2.55 -9.36
C ARG A 106 -12.46 -2.01 -10.02
N ALA A 107 -12.25 -2.18 -11.33
CA ALA A 107 -11.11 -1.56 -12.02
C ALA A 107 -11.32 -0.06 -12.26
N ARG A 108 -10.22 0.71 -12.35
CA ARG A 108 -10.22 2.13 -12.72
C ARG A 108 -8.99 2.50 -13.54
N HIS A 109 -9.19 3.36 -14.54
CA HIS A 109 -8.08 3.96 -15.29
C HIS A 109 -7.35 4.99 -14.43
N CYS A 110 -6.05 4.78 -14.26
CA CYS A 110 -5.17 5.76 -13.63
C CYS A 110 -4.52 6.63 -14.71
N GLN A 111 -4.80 7.93 -14.70
CA GLN A 111 -4.21 8.88 -15.67
C GLN A 111 -2.69 9.03 -15.50
N LEU A 112 -2.13 8.74 -14.33
CA LEU A 112 -0.67 8.80 -14.13
C LEU A 112 0.02 7.56 -14.69
N CYS A 113 -0.57 6.37 -14.48
CA CYS A 113 -0.05 5.12 -15.01
C CYS A 113 -0.46 4.83 -16.46
N GLN A 114 -1.47 5.53 -16.99
CA GLN A 114 -2.05 5.35 -18.33
C GLN A 114 -2.62 3.93 -18.59
N HIS A 115 -3.03 3.24 -17.52
CA HIS A 115 -3.59 1.89 -17.59
C HIS A 115 -4.80 1.76 -16.66
N CYS A 116 -5.73 0.87 -17.01
CA CYS A 116 -6.72 0.35 -16.07
C CYS A 116 -6.03 -0.56 -15.04
N VAL A 117 -6.32 -0.34 -13.76
CA VAL A 117 -5.80 -1.16 -12.65
C VAL A 117 -6.97 -1.91 -12.02
N ARG A 118 -6.84 -3.23 -11.85
CA ARG A 118 -7.82 -4.09 -11.18
C ARG A 118 -7.90 -3.77 -9.69
N ARG A 119 -9.10 -3.80 -9.13
CA ARG A 119 -9.41 -3.39 -7.74
C ARG A 119 -8.59 -2.17 -7.34
N TYR A 120 -8.72 -1.10 -8.12
CA TYR A 120 -7.93 0.11 -7.96
C TYR A 120 -8.18 0.70 -6.57
N ASP A 121 -7.12 0.88 -5.79
CA ASP A 121 -7.21 1.56 -4.51
C ASP A 121 -6.88 3.05 -4.68
N HIS A 122 -5.62 3.34 -5.02
CA HIS A 122 -5.15 4.69 -5.30
C HIS A 122 -3.86 4.67 -6.14
N HIS A 123 -3.47 5.85 -6.64
CA HIS A 123 -2.11 6.07 -7.12
C HIS A 123 -1.31 6.71 -6.00
N CYS A 124 -0.21 6.07 -5.59
CA CYS A 124 0.57 6.51 -4.46
C CYS A 124 1.84 7.23 -4.94
N PRO A 125 1.96 8.55 -4.71
CA PRO A 125 3.14 9.31 -5.13
C PRO A 125 4.40 8.90 -4.35
N TRP A 126 4.27 8.31 -3.16
CA TRP A 126 5.41 7.88 -2.33
C TRP A 126 6.16 6.68 -2.91
N ILE A 127 5.47 5.84 -3.69
CA ILE A 127 6.05 4.69 -4.38
C ILE A 127 6.06 4.87 -5.90
N GLU A 128 5.53 5.98 -6.40
CA GLU A 128 5.39 6.29 -7.84
C GLU A 128 4.77 5.13 -8.63
N ASN A 129 3.72 4.54 -8.04
CA ASN A 129 3.01 3.40 -8.57
C ASN A 129 1.57 3.36 -8.05
N CYS A 130 0.70 2.64 -8.76
CA CYS A 130 -0.63 2.34 -8.25
C CYS A 130 -0.59 1.29 -7.14
N VAL A 131 -1.55 1.37 -6.23
CA VAL A 131 -1.92 0.30 -5.32
C VAL A 131 -3.22 -0.31 -5.85
N GLY A 132 -3.18 -1.61 -6.13
CA GLY A 132 -4.26 -2.36 -6.77
C GLY A 132 -4.25 -3.82 -6.36
N GLU A 133 -5.07 -4.64 -7.01
CA GLU A 133 -5.35 -6.02 -6.61
C GLU A 133 -4.11 -6.86 -6.30
N ARG A 134 -3.03 -6.72 -7.09
CA ARG A 134 -1.85 -7.61 -6.98
C ARG A 134 -0.84 -7.16 -5.93
N ASN A 135 -0.68 -5.86 -5.70
CA ASN A 135 0.36 -5.34 -4.80
C ASN A 135 -0.18 -4.79 -3.47
N HIS A 136 -1.50 -4.63 -3.31
CA HIS A 136 -2.10 -4.08 -2.09
C HIS A 136 -1.71 -4.86 -0.81
N PRO A 137 -1.68 -6.21 -0.77
CA PRO A 137 -1.22 -6.91 0.43
C PRO A 137 0.24 -6.63 0.80
N LEU A 138 1.12 -6.50 -0.19
CA LEU A 138 2.52 -6.13 0.03
C LEU A 138 2.68 -4.67 0.44
N PHE A 139 1.81 -3.78 -0.03
CA PHE A 139 1.75 -2.38 0.45
C PHE A 139 1.43 -2.34 1.95
N ILE A 140 0.48 -3.15 2.44
CA ILE A 140 0.18 -3.25 3.88
C ILE A 140 1.35 -3.85 4.66
N ALA A 141 1.99 -4.90 4.14
CA ALA A 141 3.18 -5.48 4.77
C ALA A 141 4.33 -4.47 4.86
N TYR A 142 4.54 -3.67 3.80
CA TYR A 142 5.49 -2.56 3.80
C TYR A 142 5.17 -1.53 4.89
N LEU A 143 3.93 -1.05 4.99
CA LEU A 143 3.53 -0.10 6.04
C LEU A 143 3.75 -0.67 7.46
N ALA A 144 3.43 -1.94 7.67
CA ALA A 144 3.62 -2.59 8.96
C ALA A 144 5.10 -2.70 9.35
N VAL A 145 5.97 -3.16 8.42
CA VAL A 145 7.42 -3.23 8.66
C VAL A 145 8.00 -1.83 8.86
N GLN A 146 7.57 -0.85 8.07
CA GLN A 146 8.01 0.53 8.19
C GLN A 146 7.62 1.12 9.56
N LEU A 147 6.43 0.82 10.08
CA LEU A 147 6.00 1.24 11.41
C LEU A 147 6.93 0.68 12.50
N VAL A 148 7.29 -0.62 12.43
CA VAL A 148 8.22 -1.22 13.39
C VAL A 148 9.61 -0.58 13.33
N VAL A 149 10.13 -0.34 12.12
CA VAL A 149 11.41 0.36 11.92
C VAL A 149 11.37 1.76 12.54
N LEU A 150 10.30 2.52 12.31
CA LEU A 150 10.16 3.88 12.83
C LEU A 150 10.04 3.91 14.35
N LEU A 151 9.25 3.01 14.95
CA LEU A 151 9.10 2.92 16.40
C LEU A 151 10.44 2.56 17.07
N TRP A 152 11.16 1.58 16.55
CA TRP A 152 12.47 1.20 17.07
C TRP A 152 13.50 2.32 16.83
N GLY A 153 13.54 2.91 15.63
CA GLY A 153 14.42 4.03 15.32
C GLY A 153 14.16 5.25 16.23
N GLY A 154 12.91 5.52 16.58
CA GLY A 154 12.52 6.57 17.52
C GLY A 154 13.02 6.27 18.94
N HIS A 155 12.91 5.03 19.39
CA HIS A 155 13.49 4.59 20.67
C HIS A 155 15.02 4.75 20.68
N VAL A 156 15.71 4.34 19.61
CA VAL A 156 17.17 4.51 19.47
C VAL A 156 17.56 5.98 19.47
N ALA A 157 16.84 6.82 18.72
CA ALA A 157 17.09 8.27 18.69
C ALA A 157 16.93 8.90 20.08
N TRP A 158 15.91 8.47 20.83
CA TRP A 158 15.67 8.91 22.20
C TRP A 158 16.77 8.45 23.17
N SER A 159 17.23 7.20 23.04
CA SER A 159 18.26 6.64 23.92
C SER A 159 19.59 7.41 23.88
N GLY A 160 19.93 7.96 22.70
CA GLY A 160 21.17 8.73 22.53
C GLY A 160 21.09 10.18 23.00
N LEU A 161 19.94 10.64 23.51
CA LEU A 161 19.82 12.00 24.02
C LEU A 161 20.62 12.14 25.31
N TYR A 162 21.66 12.97 25.26
CA TYR A 162 22.49 13.29 26.41
C TYR A 162 21.92 14.51 27.13
N PHE A 163 21.77 14.49 28.45
CA PHE A 163 21.19 15.60 29.23
C PHE A 163 22.27 16.39 29.99
N GLN A 164 22.39 17.69 29.69
CA GLN A 164 23.31 18.60 30.38
C GLN A 164 22.68 19.99 30.48
N GLN A 165 22.86 20.66 31.60
CA GLN A 165 22.36 22.02 31.84
C GLN A 165 23.29 23.08 31.21
N SER A 166 23.45 23.05 29.89
CA SER A 166 24.24 24.04 29.13
C SER A 166 23.77 24.14 27.67
N TRP A 167 24.10 25.24 26.97
CA TRP A 167 23.81 25.37 25.54
C TRP A 167 24.54 24.36 24.65
N GLU A 168 25.63 23.77 25.15
CA GLU A 168 26.33 22.67 24.46
C GLU A 168 25.43 21.45 24.29
N TRP A 169 24.44 21.27 25.17
CA TRP A 169 23.40 20.24 25.04
C TRP A 169 22.76 20.23 23.66
N LEU A 170 22.39 21.41 23.14
CA LEU A 170 21.72 21.50 21.86
C LEU A 170 22.67 21.08 20.73
N LYS A 171 23.94 21.46 20.79
CA LYS A 171 24.93 21.09 19.76
C LYS A 171 25.12 19.58 19.67
N TYR A 172 25.17 18.88 20.82
CA TYR A 172 25.30 17.42 20.84
C TYR A 172 24.02 16.70 20.42
N ASN A 173 22.85 17.26 20.71
CA ASN A 173 21.56 16.59 20.49
C ASN A 173 20.83 17.02 19.20
N ILE A 174 21.24 18.10 18.52
CA ILE A 174 20.46 18.68 17.41
C ILE A 174 20.15 17.67 16.31
N PHE A 175 21.12 16.83 15.94
CA PHE A 175 20.92 15.79 14.94
C PHE A 175 19.88 14.75 15.38
N LEU A 176 19.99 14.26 16.63
CA LEU A 176 19.06 13.29 17.20
C LEU A 176 17.66 13.87 17.39
N LEU A 177 17.54 15.15 17.80
CA LEU A 177 16.27 15.86 17.92
C LEU A 177 15.58 16.02 16.57
N LEU A 178 16.32 16.42 15.53
CA LEU A 178 15.78 16.53 14.17
C LEU A 178 15.37 15.14 13.62
N SER A 179 16.19 14.12 13.87
CA SER A 179 15.88 12.74 13.48
C SER A 179 14.64 12.22 14.20
N PHE A 180 14.53 12.45 15.51
CA PHE A 180 13.40 12.07 16.34
C PHE A 180 12.12 12.77 15.89
N LEU A 181 12.16 14.08 15.64
CA LEU A 181 11.03 14.85 15.11
C LEU A 181 10.55 14.27 13.76
N LEU A 182 11.49 14.00 12.85
CA LEU A 182 11.17 13.44 11.54
C LEU A 182 10.55 12.03 11.67
N ILE A 183 11.11 11.19 12.55
CA ILE A 183 10.59 9.85 12.84
C ILE A 183 9.18 9.93 13.43
N VAL A 184 8.90 10.85 14.36
CA VAL A 184 7.56 11.03 14.95
C VAL A 184 6.53 11.43 13.89
N ILE A 185 6.88 12.35 12.99
CA ILE A 185 6.01 12.76 11.87
C ILE A 185 5.71 11.55 10.98
N PHE A 186 6.73 10.82 10.52
CA PHE A 186 6.52 9.66 9.66
C PHE A 186 5.79 8.52 10.37
N THR A 187 6.06 8.28 11.66
CA THR A 187 5.36 7.27 12.46
C THR A 187 3.87 7.57 12.51
N THR A 188 3.51 8.83 12.73
CA THR A 188 2.12 9.28 12.81
C THR A 188 1.41 9.07 11.46
N VAL A 189 2.05 9.47 10.35
CA VAL A 189 1.50 9.28 9.00
C VAL A 189 1.33 7.81 8.66
N VAL A 190 2.37 6.98 8.88
CA VAL A 190 2.34 5.54 8.58
C VAL A 190 1.31 4.82 9.44
N LEU A 191 1.19 5.16 10.73
CA LEU A 191 0.20 4.58 11.62
C LEU A 191 -1.23 4.88 11.14
N LEU A 192 -1.53 6.14 10.82
CA LEU A 192 -2.86 6.53 10.33
C LEU A 192 -3.19 5.86 8.99
N LEU A 193 -2.23 5.78 8.07
CA LEU A 193 -2.39 5.04 6.81
C LEU A 193 -2.64 3.55 7.07
N LEU A 194 -1.87 2.91 7.94
CA LEU A 194 -2.04 1.48 8.22
C LEU A 194 -3.41 1.18 8.84
N VAL A 195 -3.82 1.95 9.85
CA VAL A 195 -5.12 1.77 10.51
C VAL A 195 -6.27 2.01 9.54
N SER A 196 -6.24 3.10 8.76
CA SER A 196 -7.30 3.38 7.79
C SER A 196 -7.40 2.31 6.70
N HIS A 197 -6.28 1.84 6.16
CA HIS A 197 -6.31 0.76 5.17
C HIS A 197 -6.81 -0.56 5.76
N LEU A 198 -6.39 -0.93 6.99
CA LEU A 198 -6.89 -2.13 7.65
C LEU A 198 -8.41 -2.08 7.89
N TYR A 199 -8.95 -0.91 8.24
CA TYR A 199 -10.40 -0.69 8.32
C TYR A 199 -11.09 -0.86 6.97
N LEU A 200 -10.56 -0.25 5.90
CA LEU A 200 -11.13 -0.39 4.57
C LEU A 200 -11.08 -1.85 4.08
N ILE A 201 -9.98 -2.56 4.35
CA ILE A 201 -9.82 -3.98 4.02
C ILE A 201 -10.82 -4.84 4.80
N SER A 202 -11.05 -4.57 6.09
CA SER A 202 -12.00 -5.34 6.90
C SER A 202 -13.44 -5.17 6.41
N CYS A 203 -13.77 -4.03 5.78
CA CYS A 203 -15.04 -3.78 5.12
C CYS A 203 -15.04 -4.17 3.62
N ASN A 204 -13.94 -4.72 3.07
CA ASN A 204 -13.76 -4.99 1.64
C ASN A 204 -14.04 -3.77 0.72
N THR A 205 -13.64 -2.60 1.17
CA THR A 205 -13.76 -1.33 0.47
C THR A 205 -12.37 -0.85 0.06
N THR A 206 -12.24 -0.27 -1.12
CA THR A 206 -11.01 0.43 -1.53
C THR A 206 -11.09 1.90 -1.16
N THR A 207 -9.94 2.58 -1.04
CA THR A 207 -9.88 4.04 -0.81
C THR A 207 -10.67 4.81 -1.87
N TRP A 208 -10.60 4.38 -3.13
CA TRP A 208 -11.39 4.94 -4.21
C TRP A 208 -12.90 4.78 -4.00
N GLU A 209 -13.35 3.58 -3.63
CA GLU A 209 -14.77 3.31 -3.37
C GLU A 209 -15.30 4.13 -2.19
N PHE A 210 -14.51 4.25 -1.12
CA PHE A 210 -14.84 5.07 0.04
C PHE A 210 -14.94 6.56 -0.33
N THR A 211 -13.94 7.11 -1.01
CA THR A 211 -13.87 8.55 -1.31
C THR A 211 -14.80 9.00 -2.45
N SER A 212 -15.15 8.10 -3.37
CA SER A 212 -15.89 8.45 -4.59
C SER A 212 -17.13 7.61 -4.79
N HIS A 213 -17.72 7.14 -3.70
CA HIS A 213 -18.93 6.31 -3.65
C HIS A 213 -20.01 6.76 -4.65
N HIS A 214 -20.41 8.04 -4.61
CA HIS A 214 -21.46 8.59 -5.47
C HIS A 214 -21.14 8.59 -6.97
N ARG A 215 -19.86 8.47 -7.36
CA ARG A 215 -19.42 8.44 -8.75
C ARG A 215 -19.39 7.03 -9.34
N ILE A 216 -19.66 6.02 -8.52
CA ILE A 216 -19.45 4.62 -8.86
C ILE A 216 -20.81 3.95 -9.09
N SER A 217 -21.06 3.54 -10.34
CA SER A 217 -22.39 3.07 -10.78
C SER A 217 -22.92 1.85 -10.01
N TYR A 218 -22.05 0.92 -9.62
CA TYR A 218 -22.43 -0.29 -8.88
C TYR A 218 -22.64 -0.06 -7.37
N LEU A 219 -22.18 1.09 -6.85
CA LEU A 219 -22.44 1.52 -5.47
C LEU A 219 -23.61 2.50 -5.39
N ARG A 220 -23.91 3.21 -6.49
CA ARG A 220 -25.00 4.19 -6.55
C ARG A 220 -26.39 3.59 -6.34
N HIS A 221 -26.60 2.35 -6.77
CA HIS A 221 -27.89 1.65 -6.67
C HIS A 221 -27.96 0.71 -5.44
N SER A 222 -26.89 0.63 -4.66
CA SER A 222 -26.85 -0.17 -3.44
C SER A 222 -27.37 0.71 -2.30
N GLU A 223 -28.69 0.71 -2.06
CA GLU A 223 -29.27 1.30 -0.85
C GLU A 223 -28.97 0.47 0.41
N LEU A 224 -28.45 -0.76 0.22
CA LEU A 224 -27.93 -1.65 1.26
C LEU A 224 -26.41 -1.83 1.18
N GLU A 225 -25.86 -2.26 2.32
CA GLU A 225 -24.48 -2.68 2.64
C GLU A 225 -23.52 -2.96 1.47
N ASN A 226 -22.24 -2.63 1.64
CA ASN A 226 -21.19 -2.84 0.63
C ASN A 226 -21.31 -4.24 -0.01
N PRO A 227 -21.59 -4.34 -1.33
CA PRO A 227 -21.90 -5.62 -1.97
C PRO A 227 -20.73 -6.61 -1.94
N PHE A 228 -19.50 -6.12 -1.73
CA PHE A 228 -18.31 -6.97 -1.64
C PHE A 228 -17.96 -7.40 -0.22
N ASP A 229 -18.64 -6.87 0.81
CA ASP A 229 -18.36 -7.21 2.21
C ASP A 229 -18.94 -8.58 2.56
N GLN A 230 -18.10 -9.55 2.92
CA GLN A 230 -18.52 -10.90 3.30
C GLN A 230 -18.21 -11.23 4.77
N GLY A 231 -18.07 -10.18 5.60
CA GLY A 231 -17.67 -10.28 6.98
C GLY A 231 -16.15 -10.18 7.18
N ILE A 232 -15.76 -9.61 8.32
CA ILE A 232 -14.37 -9.20 8.63
C ILE A 232 -13.36 -10.35 8.41
N ILE A 233 -13.64 -11.54 8.93
CA ILE A 233 -12.73 -12.69 8.86
C ILE A 233 -12.49 -13.11 7.41
N LEU A 234 -13.57 -13.26 6.63
CA LEU A 234 -13.47 -13.70 5.24
C LEU A 234 -12.83 -12.63 4.35
N ASN A 235 -13.11 -11.35 4.61
CA ASN A 235 -12.49 -10.23 3.91
C ASN A 235 -10.97 -10.20 4.14
N LEU A 236 -10.52 -10.33 5.39
CA LEU A 236 -9.09 -10.35 5.72
C LEU A 236 -8.41 -11.59 5.13
N TRP A 237 -9.02 -12.78 5.25
CA TRP A 237 -8.48 -14.01 4.68
C TRP A 237 -8.33 -13.91 3.16
N ARG A 238 -9.37 -13.45 2.45
CA ARG A 238 -9.32 -13.26 0.99
C ARG A 238 -8.26 -12.23 0.61
N PHE A 239 -8.12 -11.15 1.36
CA PHE A 239 -7.13 -10.11 1.07
C PHE A 239 -5.69 -10.58 1.26
N PHE A 240 -5.37 -11.26 2.36
CA PHE A 240 -3.98 -11.64 2.69
C PHE A 240 -3.57 -13.02 2.16
N CYS A 241 -4.51 -13.96 1.99
CA CYS A 241 -4.20 -15.35 1.68
C CYS A 241 -4.59 -15.78 0.26
N SER A 242 -5.47 -15.04 -0.43
CA SER A 242 -5.79 -15.37 -1.83
C SER A 242 -4.61 -15.06 -2.74
N ARG A 243 -4.20 -16.06 -3.55
CA ARG A 243 -3.14 -15.91 -4.55
C ARG A 243 -3.66 -15.62 -5.96
N HIS A 244 -4.97 -15.76 -6.16
CA HIS A 244 -5.62 -15.61 -7.46
C HIS A 244 -6.32 -14.26 -7.57
N LEU A 245 -6.32 -13.71 -8.80
CA LEU A 245 -7.16 -12.55 -9.12
C LEU A 245 -8.62 -12.92 -8.85
N THR A 246 -9.34 -12.00 -8.23
CA THR A 246 -10.73 -12.24 -7.85
C THR A 246 -11.64 -11.85 -9.01
N ALA A 247 -12.59 -12.73 -9.34
CA ALA A 247 -13.67 -12.43 -10.27
C ALA A 247 -14.75 -11.63 -9.52
N TRP A 248 -14.53 -10.32 -9.37
CA TRP A 248 -15.40 -9.43 -8.61
C TRP A 248 -16.84 -9.39 -9.14
N GLU A 249 -17.01 -9.62 -10.45
CA GLU A 249 -18.30 -9.78 -11.11
C GLU A 249 -19.12 -10.91 -10.50
N GLN A 250 -18.51 -12.08 -10.27
CA GLN A 250 -19.20 -13.24 -9.69
C GLN A 250 -19.68 -12.93 -8.27
N ILE A 251 -18.88 -12.24 -7.48
CA ILE A 251 -19.25 -11.85 -6.10
C ILE A 251 -20.43 -10.88 -6.12
N TYR A 252 -20.40 -9.87 -6.99
CA TYR A 252 -21.45 -8.86 -7.09
C TYR A 252 -22.79 -9.46 -7.54
N PHE A 253 -22.77 -10.28 -8.59
CA PHE A 253 -24.00 -10.87 -9.11
C PHE A 253 -24.56 -11.97 -8.22
N HIS A 254 -23.72 -12.79 -7.58
CA HIS A 254 -24.19 -13.82 -6.64
C HIS A 254 -24.96 -13.18 -5.48
N ARG A 255 -24.43 -12.11 -4.88
CA ARG A 255 -25.11 -11.43 -3.77
C ARG A 255 -26.41 -10.76 -4.19
N ASN A 256 -26.48 -10.19 -5.38
CA ASN A 256 -27.72 -9.59 -5.89
C ASN A 256 -28.75 -10.64 -6.36
N SER A 257 -28.38 -11.92 -6.43
CA SER A 257 -29.26 -13.03 -6.81
C SER A 257 -29.81 -13.80 -5.60
N GLU A 258 -29.26 -13.59 -4.40
CA GLU A 258 -29.76 -14.19 -3.17
C GLU A 258 -31.03 -13.45 -2.69
N PRO A 259 -32.14 -14.16 -2.40
CA PRO A 259 -33.32 -13.54 -1.80
C PRO A 259 -33.02 -13.06 -0.38
N VAL A 260 -33.45 -11.83 -0.07
CA VAL A 260 -33.35 -11.18 1.26
C VAL A 260 -34.12 -11.95 2.32
#